data_AF-A0A2N2NCV8-F1
#
_entry.id   AF-A0A2N2NCV8-F1
#
_cell.length_a   1.000
_cell.length_b   1.000
_cell.length_c   1.000
_cell.angle_alpha   90.00
_cell.angle_beta   90.00
_cell.angle_gamma   90.00
#
_symmetry.space_group_name_H-M   'P 1'
#
loop_
_entity.id
_entity.type
_entity.pdbx_description
1 polymer ?
#
loop_
_entity_poly.entity_id
_entity_poly.type
_entity_poly.pdbx_seq_one_letter_code
_entity_poly.pdbx_strand_id
1 'polypeptide(L)'
;MLLETNEIIQRTEKLLEDIQLTPFRQNLVWNISGGQIQKLGLAVILAMKPAMIVLDEPTANLDPHATRAVHELVLKLRDEGMTILLVTRELDDFILTAADQLIVLDDGRIMASGPVQSVLAEFGQVMLDRLGIWLPETVEIGLKLRDSLKLNLPAIPISVIETLQVLADQNLFTILINGLRKAETTATSLECRAFGLYPTRTYVKDIHFKENSIAKIIVDVAYQIHKTMGPGLLESAYQSFMVNDLQKRGLRIKSEVPMPVVYDKVILNNGYRVDILVEDLVIVELKAVEKIAYVHQQQLLTYLKASNLNLYNPI
;
A
#
# COMPACT_ATOMS: atom_id res chain seq x y z
N MET A 1 -23.70 26.86 -21.99
CA MET A 1 -23.28 28.28 -22.05
C MET A 1 -21.77 28.27 -22.17
N LEU A 2 -21.21 28.81 -23.25
CA LEU A 2 -19.75 28.97 -23.36
C LEU A 2 -19.33 30.14 -22.47
N LEU A 3 -18.30 29.95 -21.65
CA LEU A 3 -17.77 30.98 -20.76
C LEU A 3 -17.01 32.04 -21.57
N GLU A 4 -17.03 33.29 -21.11
CA GLU A 4 -16.22 34.38 -21.67
C GLU A 4 -14.72 34.11 -21.46
N THR A 5 -13.88 34.49 -22.44
CA THR A 5 -12.42 34.21 -22.41
C THR A 5 -11.74 34.74 -21.14
N ASN A 6 -12.10 35.94 -20.68
CA ASN A 6 -11.55 36.51 -19.45
C ASN A 6 -11.94 35.71 -18.21
N GLU A 7 -13.16 35.18 -18.18
CA GLU A 7 -13.60 34.33 -17.07
C GLU A 7 -12.84 33.00 -17.05
N ILE A 8 -12.60 32.40 -18.22
CA ILE A 8 -11.79 31.18 -18.34
C ILE A 8 -10.39 31.40 -17.79
N ILE A 9 -9.73 32.51 -18.17
CA ILE A 9 -8.38 32.84 -17.71
C ILE A 9 -8.37 33.00 -16.19
N GLN A 10 -9.29 33.80 -15.63
CA GLN A 10 -9.36 34.03 -14.19
C GLN A 10 -9.61 32.74 -13.40
N ARG A 11 -10.53 31.88 -13.86
CA ARG A 11 -10.78 30.57 -13.23
C ARG A 11 -9.54 29.67 -13.32
N THR A 12 -8.83 29.69 -14.44
CA THR A 12 -7.60 28.89 -14.63
C THR A 12 -6.50 29.35 -13.69
N GLU A 13 -6.25 30.66 -13.55
CA GLU A 13 -5.22 31.17 -12.63
C GLU A 13 -5.53 30.80 -11.18
N LYS A 14 -6.78 31.02 -10.75
CA LYS A 14 -7.22 30.64 -9.41
C LYS A 14 -7.03 29.15 -9.15
N LEU A 15 -7.40 28.31 -10.12
CA LEU A 15 -7.27 26.86 -9.99
C LEU A 15 -5.79 26.44 -9.83
N LEU A 16 -4.89 27.05 -10.60
CA LEU A 16 -3.45 26.79 -10.51
C LEU A 16 -2.86 27.23 -9.17
N GLU A 17 -3.33 28.34 -8.61
CA GLU A 17 -2.96 28.79 -7.26
C GLU A 17 -3.43 27.79 -6.20
N ASP A 18 -4.70 27.39 -6.26
CA ASP A 18 -5.33 26.47 -5.30
C ASP A 18 -4.58 25.12 -5.22
N ILE A 19 -4.07 24.63 -6.36
CA ILE A 19 -3.29 23.37 -6.42
C ILE A 19 -1.77 23.56 -6.36
N GLN A 20 -1.29 24.79 -6.15
CA GLN A 20 0.14 25.14 -6.07
C GLN A 20 0.94 24.78 -7.34
N LEU A 21 0.32 24.92 -8.51
CA LEU A 21 0.95 24.66 -9.82
C LEU A 21 1.17 25.91 -10.68
N THR A 22 0.97 27.12 -10.14
CA THR A 22 1.25 28.38 -10.84
C THR A 22 2.62 28.43 -11.54
N PRO A 23 3.75 27.96 -10.93
CA PRO A 23 5.05 27.96 -11.60
C PRO A 23 5.13 27.06 -12.84
N PHE A 24 4.23 26.08 -12.94
CA PHE A 24 4.22 25.07 -14.01
C PHE A 24 3.21 25.40 -15.11
N ARG A 25 2.60 26.60 -15.10
CA ARG A 25 1.56 27.02 -16.05
C ARG A 25 1.92 26.80 -17.52
N GLN A 26 3.19 27.03 -17.86
CA GLN A 26 3.70 26.92 -19.24
C GLN A 26 4.42 25.59 -19.50
N ASN A 27 4.46 24.69 -18.52
CA ASN A 27 5.13 23.41 -18.65
C ASN A 27 4.24 22.46 -19.46
N LEU A 28 4.89 21.59 -20.24
CA LEU A 28 4.22 20.46 -20.85
C LEU A 28 3.82 19.46 -19.75
N VAL A 29 2.68 18.79 -19.90
CA VAL A 29 2.13 17.89 -18.87
C VAL A 29 3.09 16.75 -18.52
N TRP A 30 3.94 16.30 -19.45
CA TRP A 30 4.96 15.28 -19.19
C TRP A 30 6.21 15.79 -18.43
N ASN A 31 6.30 17.09 -18.15
CA ASN A 31 7.39 17.70 -17.38
C ASN A 31 7.00 18.02 -15.93
N ILE A 32 5.83 17.57 -15.48
CA ILE A 32 5.39 17.66 -14.08
C ILE A 32 5.30 16.24 -13.48
N SER A 33 5.46 16.12 -12.16
CA SER A 33 5.44 14.82 -11.48
C SER A 33 4.06 14.17 -11.52
N GLY A 34 3.99 12.84 -11.35
CA GLY A 34 2.71 12.11 -11.34
C GLY A 34 1.70 12.67 -10.33
N GLY A 35 2.16 13.01 -9.12
CA GLY A 35 1.32 13.68 -8.12
C GLY A 35 0.83 15.07 -8.54
N GLN A 36 1.62 15.82 -9.32
CA GLN A 36 1.18 17.10 -9.87
C GLN A 36 0.15 16.92 -10.98
N ILE A 37 0.32 15.92 -11.86
CA ILE A 37 -0.68 15.55 -12.89
C ILE A 37 -2.01 15.19 -12.23
N GLN A 38 -1.97 14.43 -11.14
CA GLN A 38 -3.18 13.99 -10.45
C GLN A 38 -3.91 15.16 -9.77
N LYS A 39 -3.18 16.05 -9.09
CA LYS A 39 -3.75 17.30 -8.56
C LYS A 39 -4.41 18.13 -9.66
N LEU A 40 -3.74 18.30 -10.80
CA LEU A 40 -4.27 19.03 -11.94
C LEU A 40 -5.55 18.38 -12.49
N GLY A 41 -5.56 17.05 -12.66
CA GLY A 41 -6.75 16.32 -13.11
C GLY A 41 -7.95 16.51 -12.19
N LEU A 42 -7.73 16.38 -10.87
CA LEU A 42 -8.78 16.59 -9.89
C LEU A 42 -9.26 18.04 -9.87
N ALA A 43 -8.35 19.01 -9.99
CA ALA A 43 -8.69 20.43 -10.08
C ALA A 43 -9.61 20.73 -11.28
N VAL A 44 -9.28 20.19 -12.45
CA VAL A 44 -10.08 20.36 -13.67
C VAL A 44 -11.49 19.80 -13.49
N ILE A 45 -11.62 18.62 -12.89
CA ILE A 45 -12.92 18.03 -12.56
C ILE A 45 -13.70 18.94 -11.60
N LEU A 46 -13.07 19.42 -10.54
CA LEU A 46 -13.70 20.28 -9.54
C LEU A 46 -14.09 21.66 -10.09
N ALA A 47 -13.35 22.19 -11.06
CA ALA A 47 -13.67 23.45 -11.72
C ALA A 47 -15.03 23.39 -12.46
N MET A 48 -15.46 22.20 -12.86
CA MET A 48 -16.78 21.97 -13.48
C MET A 48 -17.93 22.01 -12.47
N LYS A 49 -17.65 21.98 -11.16
CA LYS A 49 -18.64 21.87 -10.08
C LYS A 49 -19.62 20.71 -10.31
N PRO A 50 -19.12 19.48 -10.42
CA PRO A 50 -19.97 18.32 -10.68
C PRO A 50 -20.90 18.07 -9.48
N ALA A 51 -22.01 17.37 -9.70
CA ALA A 51 -22.88 16.92 -8.62
C ALA A 51 -22.37 15.63 -7.94
N MET A 52 -21.53 14.87 -8.65
CA MET A 52 -20.90 13.63 -8.19
C MET A 52 -19.55 13.47 -8.87
N ILE A 53 -18.58 12.87 -8.17
CA ILE A 53 -17.27 12.53 -8.71
C ILE A 53 -17.09 11.02 -8.66
N VAL A 54 -16.57 10.46 -9.75
CA VAL A 54 -16.09 9.07 -9.80
C VAL A 54 -14.57 9.11 -9.86
N LEU A 55 -13.91 8.43 -8.95
CA LEU A 55 -12.47 8.34 -8.83
C LEU A 55 -12.04 6.89 -9.01
N ASP A 56 -11.35 6.63 -10.12
CA ASP A 56 -10.77 5.31 -10.42
C ASP A 56 -9.30 5.31 -10.00
N GLU A 57 -8.98 4.53 -8.95
CA GLU A 57 -7.64 4.37 -8.39
C GLU A 57 -6.91 5.71 -8.17
N PRO A 58 -7.50 6.67 -7.41
CA PRO A 58 -7.02 8.04 -7.32
C PRO A 58 -5.70 8.21 -6.57
N THR A 59 -5.11 7.12 -6.09
CA THR A 59 -3.86 7.11 -5.34
C THR A 59 -2.83 6.15 -5.93
N ALA A 60 -3.14 5.51 -7.07
CA ALA A 60 -2.19 4.63 -7.74
C ALA A 60 -0.93 5.38 -8.17
N ASN A 61 0.24 4.76 -7.91
CA ASN A 61 1.57 5.31 -8.21
C ASN A 61 1.92 6.62 -7.48
N LEU A 62 1.19 6.98 -6.42
CA LEU A 62 1.55 8.10 -5.56
C LEU A 62 2.45 7.67 -4.41
N ASP A 63 3.33 8.59 -4.00
CA ASP A 63 4.04 8.46 -2.74
C ASP A 63 3.07 8.70 -1.55
N PRO A 64 3.42 8.23 -0.32
CA PRO A 64 2.53 8.34 0.84
C PRO A 64 2.10 9.77 1.19
N HIS A 65 2.91 10.78 0.89
CA HIS A 65 2.55 12.17 1.15
C HIS A 65 1.53 12.68 0.12
N ALA A 66 1.71 12.34 -1.15
CA ALA A 66 0.75 12.68 -2.21
C ALA A 66 -0.59 11.94 -2.02
N THR A 67 -0.58 10.66 -1.69
CA THR A 67 -1.77 9.86 -1.33
C THR A 67 -2.59 10.54 -0.24
N ARG A 68 -1.92 11.00 0.83
CA ARG A 68 -2.57 11.70 1.93
C ARG A 68 -3.25 13.00 1.49
N ALA A 69 -2.61 13.78 0.62
CA ALA A 69 -3.20 15.01 0.11
C ALA A 69 -4.47 14.75 -0.72
N VAL A 70 -4.49 13.68 -1.51
CA VAL A 70 -5.69 13.25 -2.24
C VAL A 70 -6.80 12.85 -1.27
N HIS A 71 -6.47 12.05 -0.27
CA HIS A 71 -7.39 11.63 0.79
C HIS A 71 -8.03 12.83 1.53
N GLU A 72 -7.22 13.78 1.99
CA GLU A 72 -7.72 14.98 2.68
C GLU A 72 -8.67 15.81 1.79
N LEU A 73 -8.40 15.88 0.49
CA LEU A 73 -9.27 16.55 -0.47
C LEU A 73 -10.59 15.79 -0.66
N VAL A 74 -10.56 14.47 -0.79
CA VAL A 74 -11.76 13.63 -0.89
C VAL A 74 -12.68 13.81 0.32
N LEU A 75 -12.13 13.82 1.55
CA LEU A 75 -12.94 14.09 2.75
C LEU A 75 -13.58 15.46 2.71
N LYS A 76 -12.80 16.49 2.38
CA LYS A 76 -13.29 17.86 2.33
C LYS A 76 -14.47 17.98 1.37
N LEU A 77 -14.36 17.38 0.18
CA LEU A 77 -15.43 17.39 -0.82
C LEU A 77 -16.68 16.65 -0.33
N ARG A 78 -16.50 15.48 0.29
CA ARG A 78 -17.59 14.72 0.92
C ARG A 78 -18.30 15.57 1.98
N ASP A 79 -17.53 16.22 2.86
CA ASP A 79 -18.06 17.05 3.96
C ASP A 79 -18.77 18.31 3.43
N GLU A 80 -18.41 18.80 2.24
CA GLU A 80 -19.14 19.84 1.50
C GLU A 80 -20.43 19.32 0.82
N GLY A 81 -20.74 18.03 0.97
CA GLY A 81 -21.95 17.39 0.43
C GLY A 81 -21.80 16.78 -0.97
N MET A 82 -20.57 16.69 -1.49
CA MET A 82 -20.31 16.03 -2.78
C MET A 82 -20.51 14.51 -2.65
N THR A 83 -21.25 13.92 -3.58
CA THR A 83 -21.30 12.45 -3.68
C THR A 83 -20.04 11.94 -4.38
N ILE A 84 -19.35 10.97 -3.77
CA ILE A 84 -18.09 10.44 -4.28
C ILE A 84 -18.23 8.92 -4.43
N LEU A 85 -17.93 8.42 -5.64
CA LEU A 85 -17.74 7.00 -5.90
C LEU A 85 -16.24 6.75 -6.08
N LEU A 86 -15.63 6.03 -5.16
CA LEU A 86 -14.21 5.69 -5.20
C LEU A 86 -14.08 4.20 -5.56
N VAL A 87 -13.32 3.92 -6.62
CA VAL A 87 -12.97 2.57 -7.06
C VAL A 87 -11.50 2.36 -6.70
N THR A 88 -11.23 1.31 -5.93
CA THR A 88 -9.89 0.95 -5.47
C THR A 88 -9.80 -0.56 -5.30
N ARG A 89 -8.60 -1.11 -5.51
CA ARG A 89 -8.24 -2.48 -5.13
C ARG A 89 -7.58 -2.59 -3.76
N GLU A 90 -7.17 -1.46 -3.19
CA GLU A 90 -6.53 -1.37 -1.87
C GLU A 90 -7.44 -0.57 -0.93
N LEU A 91 -7.93 -1.22 0.12
CA LEU A 91 -8.67 -0.55 1.18
C LEU A 91 -7.69 -0.16 2.28
N ASP A 92 -7.63 1.14 2.61
CA ASP A 92 -6.86 1.63 3.75
C ASP A 92 -7.78 2.09 4.89
N ASP A 93 -7.21 2.31 6.08
CA ASP A 93 -7.95 2.80 7.25
C ASP A 93 -8.73 4.08 6.93
N PHE A 94 -8.19 4.93 6.06
CA PHE A 94 -8.80 6.18 5.67
C PHE A 94 -10.10 5.96 4.87
N ILE A 95 -10.06 5.14 3.82
CA ILE A 95 -11.21 4.83 2.97
C ILE A 95 -12.30 4.17 3.81
N LEU A 96 -11.92 3.20 4.64
CA LEU A 96 -12.88 2.49 5.49
C LEU A 96 -13.54 3.40 6.55
N THR A 97 -12.79 4.35 7.11
CA THR A 97 -13.34 5.32 8.06
C THR A 97 -14.23 6.35 7.37
N ALA A 98 -13.95 6.65 6.10
CA ALA A 98 -14.62 7.72 5.36
C ALA A 98 -15.88 7.26 4.62
N ALA A 99 -15.94 5.98 4.23
CA ALA A 99 -16.97 5.44 3.36
C ALA A 99 -18.25 5.07 4.12
N ASP A 100 -19.39 5.50 3.59
CA ASP A 100 -20.71 5.12 4.11
C ASP A 100 -21.16 3.73 3.63
N GLN A 101 -20.73 3.34 2.44
CA GLN A 101 -21.12 2.11 1.76
C GLN A 101 -19.90 1.46 1.08
N LEU A 102 -19.84 0.14 1.11
CA LEU A 102 -18.86 -0.67 0.40
C LEU A 102 -19.57 -1.57 -0.61
N ILE A 103 -19.09 -1.57 -1.85
CA ILE A 103 -19.58 -2.43 -2.93
C ILE A 103 -18.40 -3.29 -3.38
N VAL A 104 -18.57 -4.60 -3.36
CA VAL A 104 -17.54 -5.55 -3.81
C VAL A 104 -17.99 -6.22 -5.09
N LEU A 105 -17.10 -6.17 -6.08
CA LEU A 105 -17.30 -6.73 -7.40
C LEU A 105 -16.46 -8.00 -7.56
N ASP A 106 -17.07 -9.07 -8.05
CA ASP A 106 -16.42 -10.34 -8.43
C ASP A 106 -16.90 -10.71 -9.84
N ASP A 107 -15.95 -10.86 -10.77
CA ASP A 107 -16.21 -11.21 -12.18
C ASP A 107 -17.34 -10.38 -12.84
N GLY A 108 -17.30 -9.05 -12.65
CA GLY A 108 -18.28 -8.11 -13.20
C GLY A 108 -19.65 -8.14 -12.54
N ARG A 109 -19.83 -8.87 -11.44
CA ARG A 109 -21.07 -8.93 -10.65
C ARG A 109 -20.87 -8.36 -9.26
N ILE A 110 -21.90 -7.74 -8.71
CA ILE A 110 -21.89 -7.30 -7.32
C ILE A 110 -21.97 -8.54 -6.42
N MET A 111 -20.89 -8.84 -5.71
CA MET A 111 -20.84 -9.91 -4.72
C MET A 111 -21.46 -9.45 -3.39
N ALA A 112 -21.15 -8.22 -2.97
CA ALA A 112 -21.65 -7.63 -1.74
C ALA A 112 -21.88 -6.13 -1.91
N SER A 113 -22.88 -5.59 -1.21
CA SER A 113 -23.15 -4.16 -1.16
C SER A 113 -23.85 -3.82 0.15
N GLY A 114 -23.38 -2.80 0.85
CA GLY A 114 -23.99 -2.33 2.08
C GLY A 114 -23.06 -1.47 2.93
N PRO A 115 -23.42 -1.20 4.19
CA PRO A 115 -22.55 -0.51 5.14
C PRO A 115 -21.20 -1.22 5.28
N VAL A 116 -20.11 -0.45 5.37
CA VAL A 116 -18.73 -0.95 5.43
C VAL A 116 -18.59 -2.08 6.46
N GLN A 117 -19.07 -1.86 7.68
CA GLN A 117 -18.97 -2.82 8.78
C GLN A 117 -19.66 -4.16 8.48
N SER A 118 -20.87 -4.12 7.91
CA SER A 118 -21.62 -5.33 7.56
C SER A 118 -20.91 -6.13 6.48
N VAL A 119 -20.40 -5.43 5.46
CA VAL A 119 -19.69 -6.05 4.33
C VAL A 119 -18.35 -6.64 4.77
N LEU A 120 -17.57 -5.93 5.60
CA LEU A 120 -16.32 -6.45 6.15
C LEU A 120 -16.55 -7.65 7.06
N ALA A 121 -17.57 -7.61 7.91
CA ALA A 121 -17.88 -8.72 8.80
C ALA A 121 -18.25 -9.99 8.02
N GLU A 122 -19.10 -9.89 7.00
CA GLU A 122 -19.58 -11.06 6.28
C GLU A 122 -18.61 -11.54 5.20
N PHE A 123 -17.97 -10.62 4.46
CA PHE A 123 -17.20 -10.93 3.26
C PHE A 123 -15.70 -10.66 3.38
N GLY A 124 -15.22 -10.03 4.45
CA GLY A 124 -13.81 -9.62 4.59
C GLY A 124 -12.81 -10.76 4.40
N GLN A 125 -13.11 -11.96 4.90
CA GLN A 125 -12.22 -13.12 4.70
C GLN A 125 -12.19 -13.57 3.23
N VAL A 126 -13.31 -13.52 2.53
CA VAL A 126 -13.41 -13.84 1.09
C VAL A 126 -12.64 -12.81 0.26
N MET A 127 -12.68 -11.53 0.66
CA MET A 127 -11.93 -10.46 0.01
C MET A 127 -10.42 -10.73 0.05
N LEU A 128 -9.88 -11.14 1.20
CA LEU A 128 -8.47 -11.49 1.38
C LEU A 128 -8.08 -12.76 0.60
N ASP A 129 -8.80 -13.87 0.85
CA ASP A 129 -8.32 -15.19 0.41
C ASP A 129 -8.61 -15.49 -1.05
N ARG A 130 -9.72 -14.97 -1.58
CA ARG A 130 -10.23 -15.32 -2.92
C ARG A 130 -10.13 -14.18 -3.91
N LEU A 131 -10.44 -12.96 -3.49
CA LEU A 131 -10.47 -11.80 -4.40
C LEU A 131 -9.14 -11.06 -4.48
N GLY A 132 -8.22 -11.29 -3.53
CA GLY A 132 -6.94 -10.58 -3.47
C GLY A 132 -7.08 -9.10 -3.17
N ILE A 133 -8.18 -8.68 -2.55
CA ILE A 133 -8.40 -7.30 -2.12
C ILE A 133 -7.64 -7.09 -0.82
N TRP A 134 -6.76 -6.09 -0.81
CA TRP A 134 -5.99 -5.75 0.38
C TRP A 134 -6.88 -5.05 1.42
N LEU A 135 -6.81 -5.53 2.67
CA LEU A 135 -7.47 -4.91 3.82
C LEU A 135 -6.42 -4.36 4.78
N PRO A 136 -6.73 -3.31 5.55
CA PRO A 136 -5.83 -2.80 6.56
C PRO A 136 -5.52 -3.85 7.64
N GLU A 137 -4.35 -3.74 8.27
CA GLU A 137 -3.94 -4.68 9.31
C GLU A 137 -4.92 -4.70 10.50
N THR A 138 -5.55 -3.55 10.79
CA THR A 138 -6.59 -3.41 11.82
C THR A 138 -7.75 -4.38 11.57
N VAL A 139 -8.24 -4.40 10.33
CA VAL A 139 -9.33 -5.26 9.86
C VAL A 139 -8.89 -6.72 9.82
N GLU A 140 -7.71 -7.02 9.27
CA GLU A 140 -7.17 -8.37 9.24
C GLU A 140 -7.07 -8.99 10.64
N ILE A 141 -6.55 -8.23 11.61
CA ILE A 141 -6.45 -8.66 13.01
C ILE A 141 -7.85 -8.94 13.54
N GLY A 142 -8.81 -8.03 13.32
CA GLY A 142 -10.19 -8.21 13.73
C GLY A 142 -10.82 -9.51 13.21
N LEU A 143 -10.69 -9.76 11.91
CA LEU A 143 -11.18 -10.99 11.26
C LEU A 143 -10.52 -12.23 11.84
N LYS A 144 -9.18 -12.23 11.96
CA LYS A 144 -8.41 -13.35 12.53
C LYS A 144 -8.78 -13.64 13.98
N LEU A 145 -8.98 -12.60 14.80
CA LEU A 145 -9.39 -12.73 16.19
C LEU A 145 -10.79 -13.35 16.30
N ARG A 146 -11.74 -12.88 15.49
CA ARG A 146 -13.09 -13.45 15.43
C ARG A 146 -13.04 -14.93 15.01
N ASP A 147 -12.32 -15.26 13.95
CA ASP A 147 -12.39 -16.59 13.34
C ASP A 147 -11.53 -17.62 14.09
N SER A 148 -10.33 -17.24 14.52
CA SER A 148 -9.39 -18.15 15.21
C SER A 148 -9.74 -18.34 16.68
N LEU A 149 -10.18 -17.28 17.37
CA LEU A 149 -10.49 -17.32 18.81
C LEU A 149 -11.99 -17.39 19.10
N LYS A 150 -12.85 -17.40 18.05
CA LYS A 150 -14.32 -17.41 18.17
C LYS A 150 -14.84 -16.29 19.07
N LEU A 151 -14.15 -15.15 19.06
CA LEU A 151 -14.52 -13.99 19.87
C LEU A 151 -15.76 -13.33 19.29
N ASN A 152 -16.66 -12.93 20.18
CA ASN A 152 -17.83 -12.15 19.79
C ASN A 152 -17.40 -10.70 19.55
N LEU A 153 -17.12 -10.37 18.29
CA LEU A 153 -16.82 -9.01 17.86
C LEU A 153 -18.06 -8.41 17.19
N PRO A 154 -18.77 -7.46 17.84
CA PRO A 154 -19.97 -6.85 17.27
C PRO A 154 -19.67 -5.97 16.04
N ALA A 155 -18.44 -5.48 15.92
CA ALA A 155 -17.92 -4.74 14.78
C ALA A 155 -16.47 -5.17 14.52
N ILE A 156 -16.05 -5.12 13.25
CA ILE A 156 -14.66 -5.36 12.88
C ILE A 156 -13.90 -4.04 13.07
N PRO A 157 -12.80 -4.03 13.84
CA PRO A 157 -12.03 -2.81 14.02
C PRO A 157 -11.46 -2.33 12.69
N ILE A 158 -11.77 -1.10 12.31
CA ILE A 158 -11.26 -0.43 11.10
C ILE A 158 -10.22 0.65 11.42
N SER A 159 -9.90 0.82 12.71
CA SER A 159 -8.89 1.76 13.18
C SER A 159 -8.04 1.14 14.28
N VAL A 160 -6.85 1.71 14.46
CA VAL A 160 -5.93 1.31 15.55
C VAL A 160 -6.61 1.44 16.91
N ILE A 161 -7.37 2.53 17.12
CA ILE A 161 -8.04 2.80 18.40
C ILE A 161 -9.09 1.72 18.70
N GLU A 162 -9.92 1.38 17.71
CA GLU A 162 -10.90 0.30 17.85
C GLU A 162 -10.22 -1.05 18.10
N THR A 163 -9.11 -1.32 17.42
CA THR A 163 -8.35 -2.56 17.60
C THR A 163 -7.85 -2.67 19.05
N LEU A 164 -7.28 -1.59 19.60
CA LEU A 164 -6.83 -1.56 20.99
C LEU A 164 -8.01 -1.75 21.97
N GLN A 165 -9.18 -1.17 21.68
CA GLN A 165 -10.37 -1.35 22.50
C GLN A 165 -10.83 -2.81 22.49
N VAL A 166 -10.92 -3.44 21.31
CA VAL A 166 -11.27 -4.86 21.16
C VAL A 166 -10.30 -5.75 21.95
N LEU A 167 -8.99 -5.50 21.86
CA LEU A 167 -7.99 -6.27 22.59
C LEU A 167 -8.10 -6.07 24.12
N ALA A 168 -8.47 -4.88 24.58
CA ALA A 168 -8.67 -4.57 25.99
C ALA A 168 -9.93 -5.26 26.54
N ASP A 169 -11.07 -5.12 25.85
CA ASP A 169 -12.36 -5.67 26.27
C ASP A 169 -12.33 -7.20 26.37
N GLN A 170 -11.55 -7.85 25.51
CA GLN A 170 -11.38 -9.31 25.50
C GLN A 170 -10.24 -9.80 26.41
N ASN A 171 -9.64 -8.92 27.24
CA ASN A 171 -8.47 -9.20 28.09
C ASN A 171 -7.27 -9.83 27.34
N LEU A 172 -7.16 -9.59 26.03
CA LEU A 172 -6.14 -10.19 25.18
C LEU A 172 -4.76 -9.56 25.40
N PHE A 173 -4.68 -8.31 25.87
CA PHE A 173 -3.38 -7.70 26.22
C PHE A 173 -2.63 -8.51 27.28
N THR A 174 -3.33 -9.02 28.28
CA THR A 174 -2.69 -9.82 29.34
C THR A 174 -2.16 -11.14 28.78
N ILE A 175 -2.86 -11.74 27.81
CA ILE A 175 -2.44 -12.98 27.14
C ILE A 175 -1.26 -12.71 26.19
N LEU A 176 -1.32 -11.63 25.40
CA LEU A 176 -0.24 -11.19 24.51
C LEU A 176 1.03 -10.85 25.30
N ILE A 177 0.93 -10.06 26.36
CA ILE A 177 2.08 -9.69 27.20
C ILE A 177 2.67 -10.92 27.90
N ASN A 178 1.83 -11.85 28.38
CA ASN A 178 2.32 -13.08 29.01
C ASN A 178 2.89 -14.10 28.00
N GLY A 179 2.35 -14.15 26.79
CA GLY A 179 2.87 -14.95 25.68
C GLY A 179 4.20 -14.41 25.15
N LEU A 180 4.30 -13.08 24.98
CA LEU A 180 5.53 -12.39 24.62
C LEU A 180 6.60 -12.56 25.71
N ARG A 181 6.24 -12.45 27.01
CA ARG A 181 7.17 -12.74 28.13
C ARG A 181 7.65 -14.20 28.18
N LYS A 182 6.89 -15.16 27.65
CA LYS A 182 7.33 -16.56 27.51
C LYS A 182 8.22 -16.77 26.28
N ALA A 183 8.06 -15.96 25.24
CA ALA A 183 8.90 -15.99 24.04
C ALA A 183 10.20 -15.17 24.21
N GLU A 184 10.18 -14.13 25.06
CA GLU A 184 11.31 -13.24 25.32
C GLU A 184 11.76 -13.36 26.78
N THR A 185 12.80 -14.16 27.01
CA THR A 185 13.57 -14.16 28.26
C THR A 185 14.41 -12.88 28.46
N THR A 186 14.13 -11.77 27.76
CA THR A 186 14.82 -10.48 27.94
C THR A 186 13.98 -9.33 27.36
N ALA A 187 12.89 -8.92 28.01
CA ALA A 187 12.34 -7.57 27.80
C ALA A 187 11.62 -7.06 29.05
N THR A 188 12.17 -5.98 29.59
CA THR A 188 11.81 -5.33 30.84
C THR A 188 10.44 -4.64 30.74
N SER A 189 9.61 -4.86 31.77
CA SER A 189 8.34 -4.18 32.13
C SER A 189 7.79 -3.05 31.23
N LEU A 190 6.63 -3.27 30.64
CA LEU A 190 5.72 -2.21 30.17
C LEU A 190 4.68 -1.92 31.26
N GLU A 191 4.76 -0.74 31.89
CA GLU A 191 3.69 -0.18 32.74
C GLU A 191 2.72 0.63 31.87
N CYS A 192 1.45 0.24 31.82
CA CYS A 192 0.37 1.06 31.27
C CYS A 192 0.00 2.16 32.27
N ARG A 193 0.34 3.42 31.96
CA ARG A 193 -0.25 4.60 32.61
C ARG A 193 -1.26 5.26 31.67
N ALA A 194 -2.42 5.57 32.25
CA ALA A 194 -3.62 6.15 31.65
C ALA A 194 -3.38 7.15 30.50
N PHE A 195 -3.99 6.89 29.35
CA PHE A 195 -4.06 7.84 28.24
C PHE A 195 -5.12 8.90 28.52
N GLY A 196 -4.68 10.13 28.78
CA GLY A 196 -5.52 11.31 28.83
C GLY A 196 -6.02 11.71 27.43
N LEU A 197 -7.23 12.27 27.41
CA LEU A 197 -8.00 12.72 26.27
C LEU A 197 -7.29 13.80 25.42
N TYR A 198 -6.44 13.41 24.47
CA TYR A 198 -6.14 14.12 23.22
C TYR A 198 -5.62 13.08 22.21
N PRO A 199 -5.93 13.17 20.90
CA PRO A 199 -5.51 12.19 19.90
C PRO A 199 -4.03 12.37 19.58
N THR A 200 -3.15 11.97 20.50
CA THR A 200 -1.76 11.71 20.20
C THR A 200 -1.70 10.39 19.45
N ARG A 201 -1.65 10.52 18.12
CA ARG A 201 -1.30 9.50 17.14
C ARG A 201 -0.19 8.60 17.70
N THR A 202 -0.58 7.42 18.19
CA THR A 202 0.38 6.40 18.57
C THR A 202 0.52 5.51 17.35
N TYR A 203 1.62 5.69 16.61
CA TYR A 203 2.02 4.69 15.61
C TYR A 203 2.21 3.38 16.37
N VAL A 204 1.38 2.36 16.12
CA VAL A 204 1.79 0.98 16.41
C VAL A 204 2.84 0.67 15.36
N LYS A 205 4.10 0.97 15.69
CA LYS A 205 5.21 0.95 14.73
C LYS A 205 5.63 -0.47 14.34
N ASP A 206 5.14 -1.49 15.02
CA ASP A 206 5.73 -2.83 14.96
C ASP A 206 4.64 -3.93 14.93
N ILE A 207 3.81 -3.95 13.87
CA ILE A 207 3.31 -5.24 13.36
C ILE A 207 4.28 -5.63 12.23
N HIS A 208 5.36 -6.31 12.60
CA HIS A 208 6.40 -6.68 11.67
C HIS A 208 5.98 -7.90 10.84
N PHE A 209 5.42 -7.67 9.65
CA PHE A 209 5.68 -8.61 8.56
C PHE A 209 7.19 -8.57 8.28
N LYS A 210 7.83 -9.74 8.38
CA LYS A 210 9.29 -9.86 8.22
C LYS A 210 9.70 -9.34 6.84
N GLU A 211 8.87 -9.59 5.84
CA GLU A 211 8.99 -9.17 4.44
C GLU A 211 8.99 -7.65 4.28
N ASN A 212 8.04 -6.93 4.89
CA ASN A 212 7.96 -5.46 4.78
C ASN A 212 9.16 -4.77 5.43
N SER A 213 9.63 -5.33 6.55
CA SER A 213 10.83 -4.84 7.24
C SER A 213 12.08 -5.06 6.38
N ILE A 214 12.18 -6.21 5.71
CA ILE A 214 13.24 -6.52 4.75
C ILE A 214 13.15 -5.60 3.52
N ALA A 215 11.96 -5.41 2.95
CA ALA A 215 11.73 -4.57 1.77
C ALA A 215 12.16 -3.13 2.03
N LYS A 216 11.84 -2.58 3.21
CA LYS A 216 12.30 -1.25 3.62
C LYS A 216 13.82 -1.16 3.67
N ILE A 217 14.49 -2.16 4.23
CA ILE A 217 15.96 -2.22 4.26
C ILE A 217 16.54 -2.28 2.83
N ILE A 218 15.92 -3.05 1.93
CA ILE A 218 16.33 -3.16 0.53
C ILE A 218 16.20 -1.82 -0.19
N VAL A 219 15.05 -1.15 -0.06
CA VAL A 219 14.81 0.18 -0.66
C VAL A 219 15.81 1.20 -0.11
N ASP A 220 16.05 1.20 1.19
CA ASP A 220 17.04 2.09 1.82
C ASP A 220 18.45 1.85 1.25
N VAL A 221 18.87 0.60 1.08
CA VAL A 221 20.18 0.26 0.50
C VAL A 221 20.27 0.70 -0.97
N ALA A 222 19.24 0.41 -1.78
CA ALA A 222 19.20 0.82 -3.18
C ALA A 222 19.28 2.35 -3.31
N TYR A 223 18.56 3.09 -2.46
CA TYR A 223 18.61 4.54 -2.42
C TYR A 223 20.00 5.07 -2.06
N GLN A 224 20.67 4.51 -1.05
CA GLN A 224 22.01 4.94 -0.68
C GLN A 224 23.02 4.69 -1.81
N ILE A 225 22.98 3.52 -2.45
CA ILE A 225 23.87 3.20 -3.57
C ILE A 225 23.66 4.21 -4.71
N HIS A 226 22.40 4.46 -5.09
CA HIS A 226 22.08 5.41 -6.15
C HIS A 226 22.53 6.84 -5.79
N LYS A 227 22.32 7.26 -4.54
CA LYS A 227 22.72 8.58 -4.04
C LYS A 227 24.24 8.76 -4.04
N THR A 228 25.00 7.72 -3.71
CA THR A 228 26.46 7.79 -3.62
C THR A 228 27.13 7.65 -4.99
N MET A 229 26.65 6.73 -5.83
CA MET A 229 27.30 6.39 -7.10
C MET A 229 26.77 7.18 -8.29
N GLY A 230 25.57 7.74 -8.18
CA GLY A 230 24.88 8.39 -9.29
C GLY A 230 24.32 7.40 -10.32
N PRO A 231 23.61 7.92 -11.35
CA PRO A 231 23.07 7.09 -12.43
C PRO A 231 24.17 6.55 -13.35
N GLY A 232 23.86 5.50 -14.11
CA GLY A 232 24.74 4.98 -15.19
C GLY A 232 25.54 3.71 -14.87
N LEU A 233 25.39 3.14 -13.67
CA LEU A 233 25.95 1.83 -13.35
C LEU A 233 25.16 0.70 -14.04
N LEU A 234 25.87 -0.37 -14.43
CA LEU A 234 25.28 -1.62 -14.90
C LEU A 234 24.60 -2.38 -13.76
N GLU A 235 23.62 -3.22 -14.09
CA GLU A 235 22.88 -4.07 -13.14
C GLU A 235 23.82 -4.92 -12.27
N SER A 236 24.86 -5.51 -12.85
CA SER A 236 25.87 -6.31 -12.13
C SER A 236 26.63 -5.52 -11.06
N ALA A 237 26.85 -4.22 -11.29
CA ALA A 237 27.49 -3.34 -10.31
C ALA A 237 26.53 -3.03 -9.15
N TYR A 238 25.28 -2.68 -9.46
CA TYR A 238 24.23 -2.49 -8.46
C TYR A 238 24.01 -3.76 -7.63
N GLN A 239 23.97 -4.92 -8.27
CA GLN A 239 23.82 -6.22 -7.61
C GLN A 239 24.95 -6.46 -6.60
N SER A 240 26.20 -6.27 -7.03
CA SER A 240 27.37 -6.46 -6.18
C SER A 240 27.35 -5.54 -4.95
N PHE A 241 26.97 -4.28 -5.13
CA PHE A 241 26.86 -3.32 -4.01
C PHE A 241 25.71 -3.67 -3.08
N MET A 242 24.53 -4.01 -3.62
CA MET A 242 23.37 -4.38 -2.83
C MET A 242 23.63 -5.64 -2.00
N VAL A 243 24.23 -6.69 -2.58
CA VAL A 243 24.58 -7.91 -1.84
C VAL A 243 25.50 -7.57 -0.65
N ASN A 244 26.56 -6.79 -0.88
CA ASN A 244 27.50 -6.41 0.16
C ASN A 244 26.84 -5.58 1.28
N ASP A 245 26.03 -4.58 0.94
CA ASP A 245 25.43 -3.68 1.91
C ASP A 245 24.27 -4.33 2.68
N LEU A 246 23.51 -5.23 2.04
CA LEU A 246 22.49 -6.03 2.73
C LEU A 246 23.10 -7.06 3.68
N GLN A 247 24.22 -7.69 3.30
CA GLN A 247 24.97 -8.59 4.19
C GLN A 247 25.53 -7.86 5.41
N LYS A 248 26.05 -6.63 5.25
CA LYS A 248 26.49 -5.79 6.39
C LYS A 248 25.35 -5.47 7.37
N ARG A 249 24.11 -5.44 6.88
CA ARG A 249 22.91 -5.27 7.72
C ARG A 249 22.42 -6.59 8.34
N GLY A 250 23.17 -7.67 8.20
CA GLY A 250 22.90 -8.96 8.84
C GLY A 250 21.87 -9.84 8.13
N LEU A 251 21.50 -9.51 6.88
CA LEU A 251 20.54 -10.30 6.10
C LEU A 251 21.22 -11.45 5.38
N ARG A 252 20.57 -12.61 5.31
CA ARG A 252 20.99 -13.73 4.45
C ARG A 252 20.62 -13.42 3.00
N ILE A 253 21.61 -13.48 2.12
CA ILE A 253 21.46 -13.13 0.70
C ILE A 253 21.96 -14.28 -0.16
N LYS A 254 21.21 -14.61 -1.22
CA LYS A 254 21.65 -15.46 -2.32
C LYS A 254 21.56 -14.65 -3.61
N SER A 255 22.61 -14.69 -4.43
CA SER A 255 22.64 -14.01 -5.73
C SER A 255 22.58 -15.03 -6.88
N GLU A 256 22.02 -14.61 -8.01
CA GLU A 256 21.92 -15.43 -9.24
C GLU A 256 21.27 -16.81 -9.01
N VAL A 257 20.20 -16.84 -8.21
CA VAL A 257 19.54 -18.08 -7.81
C VAL A 257 18.87 -18.70 -9.04
N PRO A 258 19.22 -19.94 -9.43
CA PRO A 258 18.62 -20.59 -10.59
C PRO A 258 17.14 -20.89 -10.31
N MET A 259 16.29 -20.56 -11.28
CA MET A 259 14.86 -20.85 -11.24
C MET A 259 14.52 -21.86 -12.34
N PRO A 260 14.21 -23.12 -11.98
CA PRO A 260 13.96 -24.16 -12.97
C PRO A 260 12.62 -23.93 -13.67
N VAL A 261 12.63 -24.06 -15.01
CA VAL A 261 11.40 -24.05 -15.82
C VAL A 261 11.11 -25.47 -16.24
N VAL A 262 9.87 -25.92 -16.07
CA VAL A 262 9.42 -27.24 -16.49
C VAL A 262 8.51 -27.10 -17.70
N TYR A 263 8.91 -27.69 -18.82
CA TYR A 263 8.07 -27.81 -20.02
C TYR A 263 8.14 -29.25 -20.53
N ASP A 264 6.97 -29.89 -20.65
CA ASP A 264 6.84 -31.28 -21.13
C ASP A 264 7.86 -32.26 -20.52
N LYS A 265 7.92 -32.30 -19.17
CA LYS A 265 8.85 -33.15 -18.37
C LYS A 265 10.35 -32.84 -18.55
N VAL A 266 10.71 -31.86 -19.36
CA VAL A 266 12.07 -31.34 -19.45
C VAL A 266 12.24 -30.24 -18.40
N ILE A 267 13.23 -30.40 -17.52
CA ILE A 267 13.59 -29.41 -16.51
C ILE A 267 14.76 -28.59 -17.02
N LEU A 268 14.51 -27.32 -17.33
CA LEU A 268 15.52 -26.34 -17.67
C LEU A 268 16.04 -25.67 -16.39
N ASN A 269 17.07 -26.25 -15.79
CA ASN A 269 17.69 -25.76 -14.55
C ASN A 269 18.30 -24.35 -14.66
N ASN A 270 18.60 -23.89 -15.88
CA ASN A 270 19.18 -22.56 -16.17
C ASN A 270 18.25 -21.67 -16.99
N GLY A 271 16.94 -21.96 -17.04
CA GLY A 271 15.99 -21.19 -17.86
C GLY A 271 15.88 -19.73 -17.40
N TYR A 272 15.96 -19.50 -16.09
CA TYR A 272 15.95 -18.18 -15.49
C TYR A 272 16.87 -18.10 -14.27
N ARG A 273 17.28 -16.87 -13.92
CA ARG A 273 18.04 -16.57 -12.70
C ARG A 273 17.42 -15.35 -12.02
N VAL A 274 17.19 -15.49 -10.72
CA VAL A 274 16.80 -14.37 -9.86
C VAL A 274 18.07 -13.62 -9.47
N ASP A 275 18.09 -12.30 -9.65
CA ASP A 275 19.27 -11.50 -9.34
C ASP A 275 19.66 -11.62 -7.87
N ILE A 276 18.72 -11.40 -6.95
CA ILE A 276 18.94 -11.48 -5.50
C ILE A 276 17.71 -12.07 -4.79
N LEU A 277 17.93 -13.03 -3.89
CA LEU A 277 16.96 -13.56 -2.94
C LEU A 277 17.41 -13.24 -1.51
N VAL A 278 16.55 -12.54 -0.78
CA VAL A 278 16.81 -12.06 0.59
C VAL A 278 15.99 -12.85 1.60
N GLU A 279 16.66 -13.43 2.61
CA GLU A 279 16.07 -14.20 3.70
C GLU A 279 15.21 -15.41 3.29
N ASP A 280 15.32 -15.84 2.03
CA ASP A 280 14.40 -16.81 1.41
C ASP A 280 12.94 -16.31 1.41
N LEU A 281 12.72 -14.99 1.37
CA LEU A 281 11.41 -14.35 1.47
C LEU A 281 11.16 -13.29 0.39
N VAL A 282 12.15 -12.48 0.05
CA VAL A 282 12.00 -11.35 -0.87
C VAL A 282 12.90 -11.53 -2.08
N ILE A 283 12.29 -11.52 -3.27
CA ILE A 283 12.99 -11.50 -4.56
C ILE A 283 13.25 -10.05 -4.95
N VAL A 284 14.49 -9.74 -5.33
CA VAL A 284 14.88 -8.44 -5.88
C VAL A 284 15.44 -8.67 -7.27
N GLU A 285 14.76 -8.10 -8.26
CA GLU A 285 15.20 -8.07 -9.65
C GLU A 285 15.69 -6.66 -9.97
N LEU A 286 16.90 -6.55 -10.53
CA LEU A 286 17.53 -5.28 -10.82
C LEU A 286 17.35 -4.94 -12.29
N LYS A 287 17.01 -3.68 -12.56
CA LYS A 287 16.94 -3.15 -13.92
C LYS A 287 17.59 -1.77 -13.99
N ALA A 288 18.64 -1.63 -14.81
CA ALA A 288 19.31 -0.36 -15.06
C ALA A 288 18.78 0.25 -16.36
N VAL A 289 17.50 0.61 -16.36
CA VAL A 289 16.75 1.07 -17.54
C VAL A 289 16.04 2.39 -17.25
N GLU A 290 15.83 3.20 -18.29
CA GLU A 290 15.09 4.46 -18.17
C GLU A 290 13.59 4.23 -17.85
N LYS A 291 13.02 3.13 -18.36
CA LYS A 291 11.62 2.75 -18.15
C LYS A 291 11.49 1.26 -17.91
N ILE A 292 10.68 0.89 -16.92
CA ILE A 292 10.30 -0.51 -16.69
C ILE A 292 9.31 -0.93 -17.78
N ALA A 293 9.68 -1.93 -18.58
CA ALA A 293 8.81 -2.53 -19.57
C ALA A 293 7.92 -3.62 -18.94
N TYR A 294 6.76 -3.88 -19.55
CA TYR A 294 5.81 -4.91 -19.12
C TYR A 294 6.46 -6.30 -18.95
N VAL A 295 7.42 -6.64 -19.82
CA VAL A 295 8.13 -7.92 -19.76
C VAL A 295 8.89 -8.12 -18.43
N HIS A 296 9.39 -7.05 -17.80
CA HIS A 296 10.10 -7.15 -16.52
C HIS A 296 9.17 -7.59 -15.39
N GLN A 297 7.92 -7.10 -15.39
CA GLN A 297 6.90 -7.51 -14.42
C GLN A 297 6.47 -8.97 -14.66
N GLN A 298 6.28 -9.37 -15.93
CA GLN A 298 5.92 -10.76 -16.27
C GLN A 298 7.02 -11.75 -15.87
N GLN A 299 8.28 -11.36 -15.99
CA GLN A 299 9.42 -12.15 -15.54
C GLN A 299 9.41 -12.35 -14.02
N LEU A 300 9.16 -11.30 -13.24
CA LEU A 300 9.05 -11.38 -11.78
C LEU A 300 7.89 -12.29 -11.33
N LEU A 301 6.73 -12.18 -11.98
CA LEU A 301 5.58 -13.06 -11.72
C LEU A 301 5.90 -14.53 -12.06
N THR A 302 6.70 -14.77 -13.10
CA THR A 302 7.17 -16.12 -13.43
C THR A 302 8.07 -16.67 -12.34
N TYR A 303 8.95 -15.84 -11.77
CA TYR A 303 9.83 -16.25 -10.66
C TYR A 303 9.05 -16.56 -9.41
N LEU A 304 8.07 -15.73 -9.06
CA LEU A 304 7.21 -15.94 -7.90
C LEU A 304 6.40 -17.23 -8.05
N LYS A 305 5.84 -17.52 -9.24
CA LYS A 305 5.10 -18.78 -9.51
C LYS A 305 6.00 -20.02 -9.49
N ALA A 306 7.25 -19.89 -9.92
CA ALA A 306 8.21 -20.99 -9.95
C ALA A 306 8.89 -21.22 -8.58
N SER A 307 8.95 -20.19 -7.75
CA SER A 307 9.40 -20.28 -6.36
C SER A 307 8.22 -20.72 -5.47
N ASN A 308 8.44 -21.63 -4.51
CA ASN A 308 7.42 -21.92 -3.48
C ASN A 308 7.29 -20.77 -2.43
N LEU A 309 7.54 -19.53 -2.83
CA LEU A 309 7.44 -18.35 -1.99
C LEU A 309 6.03 -17.76 -2.10
N ASN A 310 5.51 -17.20 -1.02
CA ASN A 310 4.16 -16.65 -0.98
C ASN A 310 3.98 -15.58 -2.05
N LEU A 311 3.00 -15.80 -2.93
CA LEU A 311 2.48 -14.79 -3.84
C LEU A 311 1.71 -13.76 -3.00
N TYR A 312 2.35 -12.69 -2.58
CA TYR A 312 1.63 -11.42 -2.46
C TYR A 312 1.50 -10.92 -3.89
N ASN A 313 0.33 -11.12 -4.49
CA ASN A 313 0.08 -10.85 -5.90
C ASN A 313 -0.50 -9.42 -6.01
N PRO A 314 0.27 -8.41 -6.45
CA PRO A 314 -0.32 -7.15 -6.86
C PRO A 314 -0.86 -7.35 -8.27
N ILE A 315 -2.15 -7.65 -8.39
CA ILE A 315 -2.89 -7.50 -9.66
C ILE A 315 -3.50 -6.11 -9.67
#